data_AF-A0A0F2RMY7-F1
#
_entry.id   AF-A0A0F2RMY7-F1
#
_cell.length_a   1.000
_cell.length_b   1.000
_cell.length_c   1.000
_cell.angle_alpha   90.00
_cell.angle_beta   90.00
_cell.angle_gamma   90.00
#
_symmetry.space_group_name_H-M   'P 1'
#
loop_
_entity.id
_entity.type
_entity.pdbx_description
1 polymer ?
#
loop_
_entity_poly.entity_id
_entity_poly.type
_entity_poly.pdbx_seq_one_letter_code
_entity_poly.pdbx_strand_id
1 'polypeptide(L)'
;MSSLNFTEKKHLECFLDMESGYVLDFSDRTFQGFIHDAVGIDIYADTFSDYGRSKAKRLRCFWDKENDEVVGKLLKLMVEYGLKGAEVRRQYDPDRPDPRNDLSYQKAWKATQRLLGNSSPENSELDEESFLRQTFRSVPFDTLPIESTLIPVIKDRFFETEKCYNAGAYLAVVIMSGSILEATLLGLSQANPRSFNVATAAPRLNTGGVKPFNDWKLADFIVVAHEVGAIRRDVWKFSEHLRDFRNYIHPYQQLATQFSPDHHTAEICLTVLKAAVSQISRWKAAP
;
A
#
# COMPACT_ATOMS: atom_id res chain seq x y z
N MET A 1 -11.52 -31.23 -2.83
CA MET A 1 -10.51 -30.29 -2.32
C MET A 1 -10.70 -28.95 -2.99
N SER A 2 -10.77 -27.89 -2.19
CA SER A 2 -10.90 -26.54 -2.72
C SER A 2 -9.59 -26.09 -3.36
N SER A 3 -9.68 -25.14 -4.29
CA SER A 3 -8.58 -24.47 -4.96
C SER A 3 -8.00 -23.32 -4.12
N LEU A 4 -8.29 -23.25 -2.81
CA LEU A 4 -7.72 -22.25 -1.91
C LEU A 4 -6.20 -22.39 -1.85
N ASN A 5 -5.48 -21.33 -2.21
CA ASN A 5 -4.04 -21.28 -2.06
C ASN A 5 -3.63 -20.94 -0.62
N PHE A 6 -2.34 -21.12 -0.30
CA PHE A 6 -1.79 -20.88 1.03
C PHE A 6 -2.08 -19.46 1.56
N THR A 7 -1.92 -18.45 0.71
CA THR A 7 -2.12 -17.04 1.06
C THR A 7 -3.59 -16.76 1.38
N GLU A 8 -4.52 -17.28 0.59
CA GLU A 8 -5.95 -17.15 0.83
C GLU A 8 -6.38 -17.82 2.14
N LYS A 9 -5.87 -19.03 2.42
CA LYS A 9 -6.10 -19.70 3.71
C LYS A 9 -5.63 -18.83 4.87
N LYS A 10 -4.46 -18.21 4.78
CA LYS A 10 -3.94 -17.31 5.82
C LYS A 10 -4.83 -16.08 6.03
N HIS A 11 -5.32 -15.46 4.95
CA HIS A 11 -6.24 -14.33 5.06
C HIS A 11 -7.57 -14.71 5.68
N LEU A 12 -8.12 -15.88 5.31
CA LEU A 12 -9.33 -16.43 5.90
C LEU A 12 -9.11 -16.71 7.40
N GLU A 13 -7.99 -17.32 7.78
CA GLU A 13 -7.67 -17.58 9.19
C GLU A 13 -7.56 -16.29 10.02
N CYS A 14 -6.93 -15.26 9.46
CA CYS A 14 -6.82 -13.95 10.11
C CYS A 14 -8.21 -13.32 10.32
N PHE A 15 -9.05 -13.30 9.28
CA PHE A 15 -10.40 -12.74 9.37
C PHE A 15 -11.30 -13.52 10.34
N LEU A 16 -11.19 -14.84 10.32
CA LEU A 16 -11.99 -15.73 11.16
C LEU A 16 -11.45 -15.86 12.59
N ASP A 17 -10.42 -15.09 12.97
CA ASP A 17 -9.78 -15.13 14.29
C ASP A 17 -9.32 -16.55 14.69
N MET A 18 -8.69 -17.26 13.75
CA MET A 18 -8.25 -18.65 13.94
C MET A 18 -6.85 -18.80 14.54
N GLU A 19 -6.06 -17.72 14.56
CA GLU A 19 -4.71 -17.72 15.13
C GLU A 19 -4.72 -17.87 16.66
N SER A 20 -5.74 -17.30 17.31
CA SER A 20 -5.97 -17.37 18.75
C SER A 20 -6.60 -18.70 19.21
N GLY A 21 -6.91 -19.60 18.27
CA GLY A 21 -7.59 -20.87 18.52
C GLY A 21 -9.12 -20.78 18.49
N TYR A 22 -9.67 -19.60 18.27
CA TYR A 22 -11.11 -19.37 18.08
C TYR A 22 -11.51 -19.57 16.60
N VAL A 23 -12.81 -19.44 16.34
CA VAL A 23 -13.35 -19.28 14.98
C VAL A 23 -14.51 -18.30 15.15
N LEU A 24 -14.25 -17.02 14.89
CA LEU A 24 -15.13 -15.92 15.27
C LEU A 24 -15.58 -16.07 16.75
N ASP A 25 -16.84 -15.78 17.06
CA ASP A 25 -17.41 -15.94 18.40
C ASP A 25 -18.12 -17.31 18.60
N PHE A 26 -17.85 -18.31 17.74
CA PHE A 26 -18.54 -19.59 17.82
C PHE A 26 -18.06 -20.48 18.97
N SER A 27 -19.04 -21.04 19.71
CA SER A 27 -18.85 -22.24 20.54
C SER A 27 -18.81 -23.50 19.68
N ASP A 28 -18.39 -24.64 20.23
CA ASP A 28 -18.38 -25.91 19.48
C ASP A 28 -19.77 -26.28 18.95
N ARG A 29 -20.80 -26.08 19.78
CA ARG A 29 -22.20 -26.33 19.43
C ARG A 29 -22.71 -25.38 18.35
N THR A 30 -22.47 -24.07 18.49
CA THR A 30 -22.95 -23.08 17.51
C THR A 30 -22.19 -23.18 16.19
N PHE A 31 -20.91 -23.54 16.22
CA PHE A 31 -20.12 -23.82 15.03
C PHE A 31 -20.65 -25.02 14.25
N GLN A 32 -20.97 -26.12 14.94
CA GLN A 32 -21.57 -27.30 14.31
C GLN A 32 -22.91 -26.97 13.65
N GLY A 33 -23.80 -26.32 14.40
CA GLY A 33 -25.11 -25.91 13.89
C GLY A 33 -24.99 -24.99 12.68
N PHE A 34 -24.11 -24.00 12.75
CA PHE A 34 -23.88 -23.06 11.65
C PHE A 34 -23.44 -23.78 10.36
N ILE A 35 -22.47 -24.71 10.44
CA ILE A 35 -21.98 -25.43 9.26
C ILE A 35 -23.06 -26.39 8.72
N HIS A 36 -23.76 -27.07 9.62
CA HIS A 36 -24.85 -27.95 9.22
C HIS A 36 -25.97 -27.18 8.51
N ASP A 37 -26.37 -26.01 9.01
CA ASP A 37 -27.38 -25.17 8.37
C ASP A 37 -26.90 -24.57 7.04
N ALA A 38 -25.61 -24.24 6.95
CA ALA A 38 -25.00 -23.63 5.77
C ALA A 38 -24.86 -24.61 4.59
N VAL A 39 -24.36 -25.82 4.86
CA VAL A 39 -23.93 -26.77 3.81
C VAL A 39 -24.35 -28.22 4.07
N GLY A 40 -25.10 -28.50 5.14
CA GLY A 40 -25.59 -29.85 5.46
C GLY A 40 -24.52 -30.82 5.95
N ILE A 41 -23.37 -30.32 6.44
CA ILE A 41 -22.21 -31.14 6.81
C ILE A 41 -22.00 -31.12 8.33
N ASP A 42 -21.79 -32.31 8.91
CA ASP A 42 -21.28 -32.43 10.27
C ASP A 42 -19.77 -32.24 10.32
N ILE A 43 -19.33 -31.04 10.67
CA ILE A 43 -17.91 -30.69 10.81
C ILE A 43 -17.18 -31.54 11.88
N TYR A 44 -17.93 -32.16 12.80
CA TYR A 44 -17.36 -33.01 13.86
C TYR A 44 -17.20 -34.48 13.48
N ALA A 45 -17.63 -34.88 12.28
CA ALA A 45 -17.38 -36.21 11.75
C ALA A 45 -15.88 -36.54 11.69
N ASP A 46 -15.53 -37.82 11.82
CA ASP A 46 -14.13 -38.28 11.85
C ASP A 46 -13.37 -37.94 10.56
N THR A 47 -14.08 -37.83 9.43
CA THR A 47 -13.51 -37.38 8.16
C THR A 47 -12.85 -36.00 8.25
N PHE A 48 -13.25 -35.10 9.17
CA PHE A 48 -12.63 -33.78 9.30
C PHE A 48 -11.58 -33.69 10.43
N SER A 49 -11.11 -34.83 10.94
CA SER A 49 -10.23 -34.87 12.12
C SER A 49 -8.73 -34.97 11.83
N ASP A 50 -8.30 -35.01 10.55
CA ASP A 50 -6.89 -35.21 10.13
C ASP A 50 -5.89 -34.23 10.79
N TYR A 51 -6.29 -32.97 10.97
CA TYR A 51 -5.43 -31.95 11.59
C TYR A 51 -5.62 -31.81 13.11
N GLY A 52 -6.56 -32.58 13.68
CA GLY A 52 -6.92 -32.63 15.07
C GLY A 52 -8.39 -32.25 15.33
N ARG A 53 -8.77 -32.22 16.62
CA ARG A 53 -10.18 -32.19 17.04
C ARG A 53 -10.76 -30.80 17.31
N SER A 54 -9.97 -29.72 17.27
CA SER A 54 -10.48 -28.36 17.51
C SER A 54 -11.24 -27.79 16.32
N LYS A 55 -12.17 -26.84 16.54
CA LYS A 55 -12.93 -26.15 15.48
C LYS A 55 -12.06 -25.66 14.33
N ALA A 56 -11.02 -24.89 14.65
CA ALA A 56 -10.14 -24.30 13.65
C ALA A 56 -9.40 -25.37 12.84
N LYS A 57 -8.99 -26.48 13.48
CA LYS A 57 -8.34 -27.61 12.80
C LYS A 57 -9.31 -28.37 11.89
N ARG A 58 -10.54 -28.57 12.34
CA ARG A 58 -11.60 -29.18 11.53
C ARG A 58 -11.98 -28.31 10.34
N LEU A 59 -12.04 -26.99 10.50
CA LEU A 59 -12.30 -26.05 9.41
C LEU A 59 -11.20 -26.07 8.34
N ARG A 60 -9.92 -26.14 8.74
CA ARG A 60 -8.80 -26.34 7.81
C ARG A 60 -8.95 -27.65 7.03
N CYS A 61 -9.26 -28.74 7.72
CA CYS A 61 -9.48 -30.04 7.09
C CYS A 61 -10.67 -30.00 6.11
N PHE A 62 -11.74 -29.30 6.46
CA PHE A 62 -12.88 -29.07 5.59
C PHE A 62 -12.50 -28.34 4.29
N TRP A 63 -11.68 -27.29 4.35
CA TRP A 63 -11.16 -26.60 3.16
C TRP A 63 -10.38 -27.55 2.23
N ASP A 64 -9.66 -28.52 2.79
CA ASP A 64 -8.87 -29.48 2.04
C ASP A 64 -9.69 -30.68 1.50
N LYS A 65 -10.82 -31.02 2.12
CA LYS A 65 -11.63 -32.16 1.68
C LYS A 65 -12.74 -31.77 0.71
N GLU A 66 -13.46 -30.69 0.99
CA GLU A 66 -14.62 -30.28 0.20
C GLU A 66 -14.23 -29.56 -1.10
N ASN A 67 -15.18 -29.35 -2.01
CA ASN A 67 -14.95 -28.66 -3.28
C ASN A 67 -15.18 -27.14 -3.16
N ASP A 68 -14.81 -26.38 -4.21
CA ASP A 68 -14.92 -24.92 -4.23
C ASP A 68 -16.33 -24.40 -3.97
N GLU A 69 -17.35 -25.06 -4.51
CA GLU A 69 -18.74 -24.62 -4.35
C GLU A 69 -19.18 -24.74 -2.89
N VAL A 70 -18.89 -25.87 -2.24
CA VAL A 70 -19.26 -26.12 -0.83
C VAL A 70 -18.46 -25.21 0.09
N VAL A 71 -17.15 -25.09 -0.13
CA VAL A 71 -16.28 -24.22 0.69
C VAL A 71 -16.66 -22.75 0.50
N GLY A 72 -16.90 -22.32 -0.73
CA GLY A 72 -17.32 -20.95 -1.06
C GLY A 72 -18.66 -20.58 -0.42
N LYS A 73 -19.66 -21.50 -0.44
CA LYS A 73 -20.95 -21.27 0.23
C LYS A 73 -20.79 -21.06 1.73
N LEU A 74 -20.02 -21.93 2.39
CA LEU A 74 -19.77 -21.81 3.82
C LEU A 74 -19.03 -20.51 4.15
N LEU A 75 -17.93 -20.23 3.46
CA LEU A 75 -17.12 -19.04 3.70
C LEU A 75 -17.91 -17.75 3.50
N LYS A 76 -18.80 -17.69 2.50
CA LYS A 76 -19.69 -16.54 2.29
C LYS A 76 -20.51 -16.24 3.52
N LEU A 77 -21.20 -17.25 4.07
CA LEU A 77 -22.03 -17.08 5.26
C LEU A 77 -21.19 -16.70 6.49
N MET A 78 -20.00 -17.28 6.65
CA MET A 78 -19.11 -16.94 7.76
C MET A 78 -18.60 -15.49 7.67
N VAL A 79 -18.25 -15.03 6.47
CA VAL A 79 -17.79 -13.65 6.24
C VAL A 79 -18.93 -12.64 6.48
N GLU A 80 -20.13 -12.92 5.98
CA GLU A 80 -21.32 -12.10 6.25
C GLU A 80 -21.65 -12.05 7.76
N TYR A 81 -21.54 -13.18 8.46
CA TYR A 81 -21.74 -13.25 9.90
C TYR A 81 -20.71 -12.40 10.67
N GLY A 82 -19.42 -12.55 10.34
CA GLY A 82 -18.34 -11.77 10.95
C GLY A 82 -18.48 -10.26 10.71
N LEU A 83 -18.86 -9.88 9.49
CA LEU A 83 -19.13 -8.49 9.12
C LEU A 83 -20.27 -7.91 9.95
N LYS A 84 -21.41 -8.61 10.02
CA LYS A 84 -22.57 -8.18 10.80
C LYS A 84 -22.22 -7.99 12.28
N GLY A 85 -21.43 -8.91 12.85
CA GLY A 85 -20.94 -8.77 14.23
C GLY A 85 -20.07 -7.52 14.41
N ALA A 86 -19.23 -7.18 13.42
CA ALA A 86 -18.40 -5.98 13.47
C ALA A 86 -19.21 -4.67 13.30
N GLU A 87 -20.22 -4.67 12.43
CA GLU A 87 -21.14 -3.53 12.28
C GLU A 87 -21.93 -3.25 13.55
N VAL A 88 -22.41 -4.30 14.23
CA VAL A 88 -23.07 -4.17 15.54
C VAL A 88 -22.12 -3.55 16.57
N ARG A 89 -20.86 -4.00 16.64
CA ARG A 89 -19.87 -3.39 17.55
C ARG A 89 -19.64 -1.91 17.25
N ARG A 90 -19.63 -1.53 15.97
CA ARG A 90 -19.49 -0.14 15.54
C ARG A 90 -20.70 0.72 15.89
N GLN A 91 -21.91 0.15 15.94
CA GLN A 91 -23.10 0.87 16.41
C GLN A 91 -22.94 1.36 17.86
N TYR A 92 -22.23 0.59 18.70
CA TYR A 92 -21.95 0.94 20.10
C TYR A 92 -20.64 1.73 20.28
N ASP A 93 -19.77 1.75 19.27
CA ASP A 93 -18.47 2.41 19.28
C ASP A 93 -18.19 3.02 17.89
N PRO A 94 -18.73 4.22 17.61
CA PRO A 94 -18.72 4.82 16.26
C PRO A 94 -17.31 5.15 15.74
N ASP A 95 -16.33 5.29 16.63
CA ASP A 95 -14.93 5.55 16.31
C ASP A 95 -14.23 4.33 15.71
N ARG A 96 -14.84 3.14 15.80
CA ARG A 96 -14.32 1.96 15.13
C ARG A 96 -14.29 2.16 13.60
N PRO A 97 -13.18 1.79 12.95
CA PRO A 97 -13.11 1.75 11.49
C PRO A 97 -14.24 0.90 10.91
N ASP A 98 -14.72 1.27 9.73
CA ASP A 98 -15.66 0.45 8.98
C ASP A 98 -15.02 -0.94 8.72
N PRO A 99 -15.65 -2.06 9.15
CA PRO A 99 -15.09 -3.40 8.97
C PRO A 99 -14.90 -3.78 7.50
N ARG A 100 -15.59 -3.13 6.55
CA ARG A 100 -15.36 -3.33 5.11
C ARG A 100 -14.01 -2.79 4.65
N ASN A 101 -13.42 -1.86 5.41
CA ASN A 101 -12.09 -1.34 5.16
C ASN A 101 -10.98 -2.21 5.80
N ASP A 102 -11.35 -3.28 6.52
CA ASP A 102 -10.40 -4.22 7.08
C ASP A 102 -9.82 -5.13 5.97
N LEU A 103 -8.49 -5.25 5.94
CA LEU A 103 -7.79 -6.02 4.91
C LEU A 103 -8.12 -7.51 4.99
N SER A 104 -8.27 -8.05 6.19
CA SER A 104 -8.61 -9.47 6.38
C SER A 104 -10.00 -9.76 5.81
N TYR A 105 -10.97 -8.86 6.03
CA TYR A 105 -12.31 -8.96 5.45
C TYR A 105 -12.27 -8.94 3.92
N GLN A 106 -11.58 -7.96 3.33
CA GLN A 106 -11.53 -7.81 1.86
C GLN A 106 -10.92 -9.05 1.19
N LYS A 107 -9.81 -9.56 1.73
CA LYS A 107 -9.13 -10.73 1.19
C LYS A 107 -9.94 -12.02 1.40
N ALA A 108 -10.58 -12.18 2.56
CA ALA A 108 -11.49 -13.29 2.83
C ALA A 108 -12.71 -13.30 1.89
N TRP A 109 -13.33 -12.14 1.68
CA TRP A 109 -14.45 -11.98 0.77
C TRP A 109 -14.04 -12.27 -0.68
N LYS A 110 -12.87 -11.79 -1.12
CA LYS A 110 -12.34 -12.06 -2.46
C LYS A 110 -12.10 -13.56 -2.70
N ALA A 111 -11.43 -14.24 -1.78
CA ALA A 111 -11.22 -15.69 -1.87
C ALA A 111 -12.55 -16.43 -1.97
N THR A 112 -13.55 -16.01 -1.19
CA THR A 112 -14.91 -16.57 -1.22
C THR A 112 -15.59 -16.37 -2.59
N GLN A 113 -15.57 -15.16 -3.14
CA GLN A 113 -16.19 -14.88 -4.45
C GLN A 113 -15.52 -15.66 -5.58
N ARG A 114 -14.20 -15.82 -5.52
CA ARG A 114 -13.44 -16.65 -6.48
C ARG A 114 -13.93 -18.11 -6.46
N LEU A 115 -14.06 -18.71 -5.28
CA LEU A 115 -14.55 -20.08 -5.13
C LEU A 115 -15.98 -20.26 -5.66
N LEU A 116 -16.82 -19.23 -5.53
CA LEU A 116 -18.20 -19.22 -6.03
C LEU A 116 -18.31 -18.96 -7.54
N GLY A 117 -17.20 -18.81 -8.26
CA GLY A 117 -17.21 -18.54 -9.70
C GLY A 117 -17.55 -17.09 -10.05
N ASN A 118 -17.65 -16.19 -9.07
CA ASN A 118 -17.95 -14.76 -9.26
C ASN A 118 -16.68 -13.95 -9.55
N SER A 119 -15.81 -14.45 -10.42
CA SER A 119 -14.59 -13.75 -10.85
C SER A 119 -14.93 -12.70 -11.91
N SER A 120 -15.52 -11.59 -11.49
CA SER A 120 -15.66 -10.41 -12.34
C SER A 120 -14.29 -9.71 -12.52
N PRO A 121 -14.01 -9.12 -13.71
CA PRO A 121 -12.81 -8.31 -13.96
C PRO A 121 -12.66 -7.11 -13.02
N GLU A 122 -13.74 -6.65 -12.39
CA GLU A 122 -13.75 -5.53 -11.43
C GLU A 122 -12.96 -5.83 -10.13
N ASN A 123 -12.66 -7.09 -9.81
CA ASN A 123 -11.96 -7.47 -8.58
C ASN A 123 -10.41 -7.46 -8.67
N SER A 124 -9.84 -7.17 -9.84
CA SER A 124 -8.41 -6.80 -9.95
C SER A 124 -8.18 -5.33 -9.60
N GLU A 125 -9.11 -4.45 -9.97
CA GLU A 125 -9.05 -3.02 -9.63
C GLU A 125 -9.09 -2.80 -8.11
N LEU A 126 -9.95 -3.51 -7.37
CA LEU A 126 -10.00 -3.41 -5.90
C LEU A 126 -8.73 -3.93 -5.19
N ASP A 127 -7.95 -4.81 -5.84
CA ASP A 127 -6.72 -5.38 -5.29
C ASP A 127 -5.53 -4.44 -5.49
N GLU A 128 -5.43 -3.85 -6.68
CA GLU A 128 -4.53 -2.73 -6.95
C GLU A 128 -4.93 -1.56 -6.05
N GLU A 129 -6.19 -1.11 -6.05
CA GLU A 129 -6.64 0.03 -5.25
C GLU A 129 -6.44 -0.18 -3.72
N SER A 130 -6.61 -1.41 -3.21
CA SER A 130 -6.36 -1.76 -1.79
C SER A 130 -4.87 -1.84 -1.46
N PHE A 131 -4.06 -2.47 -2.33
CA PHE A 131 -2.59 -2.46 -2.21
C PHE A 131 -2.04 -1.04 -2.29
N LEU A 132 -2.59 -0.22 -3.19
CA LEU A 132 -2.25 1.17 -3.36
C LEU A 132 -2.63 2.01 -2.16
N ARG A 133 -3.85 1.86 -1.63
CA ARG A 133 -4.24 2.46 -0.35
C ARG A 133 -3.28 2.07 0.79
N GLN A 134 -2.67 0.89 0.76
CA GLN A 134 -1.68 0.44 1.75
C GLN A 134 -0.27 1.01 1.49
N THR A 135 0.17 1.09 0.23
CA THR A 135 1.43 1.71 -0.20
C THR A 135 1.42 3.23 0.06
N PHE A 136 0.26 3.88 -0.11
CA PHE A 136 0.08 5.33 0.03
C PHE A 136 -0.37 5.81 1.40
N ARG A 137 -0.75 4.92 2.33
CA ARG A 137 -1.09 5.33 3.71
C ARG A 137 0.15 5.96 4.39
N SER A 138 -0.05 7.22 4.78
CA SER A 138 0.77 8.13 5.60
C SER A 138 2.14 8.55 5.07
N VAL A 139 2.17 9.31 3.97
CA VAL A 139 3.33 10.17 3.68
C VAL A 139 3.28 11.40 4.62
N PRO A 140 4.32 11.66 5.44
CA PRO A 140 4.28 12.69 6.49
C PRO A 140 4.53 14.11 5.93
N PHE A 141 3.70 14.53 4.97
CA PHE A 141 3.84 15.86 4.37
C PHE A 141 3.71 16.98 5.39
N ASP A 142 2.80 16.88 6.36
CA ASP A 142 2.55 17.92 7.38
C ASP A 142 3.74 18.24 8.29
N THR A 143 4.72 17.33 8.38
CA THR A 143 5.91 17.51 9.22
C THR A 143 7.15 17.85 8.40
N LEU A 144 7.00 18.14 7.10
CA LEU A 144 8.10 18.61 6.28
C LEU A 144 8.58 19.99 6.77
N PRO A 145 9.90 20.19 6.96
CA PRO A 145 10.46 21.48 7.36
C PRO A 145 10.59 22.43 6.14
N ILE A 146 9.46 22.73 5.49
CA ILE A 146 9.34 23.60 4.32
C ILE A 146 8.26 24.67 4.56
N GLU A 147 8.09 25.60 3.62
CA GLU A 147 7.04 26.61 3.73
C GLU A 147 5.65 25.99 3.81
N SER A 148 4.85 26.39 4.80
CA SER A 148 3.54 25.80 5.08
C SER A 148 2.53 25.98 3.94
N THR A 149 2.67 27.03 3.13
CA THR A 149 1.84 27.31 1.95
C THR A 149 2.07 26.31 0.80
N LEU A 150 3.24 25.67 0.75
CA LEU A 150 3.59 24.67 -0.26
C LEU A 150 3.01 23.29 0.05
N ILE A 151 2.72 23.02 1.34
CA ILE A 151 2.23 21.71 1.81
C ILE A 151 0.90 21.30 1.13
N PRO A 152 -0.14 22.16 1.05
CA PRO A 152 -1.38 21.81 0.36
C PRO A 152 -1.15 21.49 -1.11
N VAL A 153 -0.30 22.24 -1.81
CA VAL A 153 0.02 22.02 -3.23
C VAL A 153 0.69 20.67 -3.46
N ILE A 154 1.63 20.30 -2.58
CA ILE A 154 2.28 18.97 -2.63
C ILE A 154 1.26 17.86 -2.38
N LYS A 155 0.39 18.02 -1.38
CA LYS A 155 -0.65 17.04 -1.06
C LYS A 155 -1.64 16.86 -2.20
N ASP A 156 -2.10 17.94 -2.83
CA ASP A 156 -3.01 17.89 -3.97
C ASP A 156 -2.37 17.17 -5.16
N ARG A 157 -1.10 17.47 -5.46
CA ARG A 157 -0.33 16.75 -6.50
C ARG A 157 -0.13 15.28 -6.16
N PHE A 158 0.11 14.95 -4.90
CA PHE A 158 0.23 13.55 -4.47
C PHE A 158 -1.11 12.82 -4.64
N PHE A 159 -2.22 13.44 -4.27
CA PHE A 159 -3.55 12.87 -4.48
C PHE A 159 -3.89 12.69 -5.98
N GLU A 160 -3.48 13.62 -6.83
CA GLU A 160 -3.57 13.45 -8.28
C GLU A 160 -2.67 12.30 -8.79
N THR A 161 -1.50 12.13 -8.20
CA THR A 161 -0.60 11.00 -8.46
C THR A 161 -1.27 9.66 -8.14
N GLU A 162 -1.97 9.56 -7.01
CA GLU A 162 -2.74 8.35 -6.65
C GLU A 162 -3.86 8.06 -7.66
N LYS A 163 -4.60 9.08 -8.09
CA LYS A 163 -5.63 8.93 -9.12
C LYS A 163 -5.07 8.44 -10.45
N CYS A 164 -3.95 9.01 -10.90
CA CYS A 164 -3.28 8.57 -12.12
C CYS A 164 -2.81 7.13 -12.02
N TYR A 165 -2.34 6.70 -10.85
CA TYR A 165 -1.97 5.31 -10.64
C TYR A 165 -3.18 4.39 -10.82
N ASN A 166 -4.28 4.67 -10.09
CA ASN A 166 -5.49 3.85 -10.13
C ASN A 166 -6.10 3.78 -11.54
N ALA A 167 -5.86 4.79 -12.37
CA ALA A 167 -6.30 4.85 -13.76
C ALA A 167 -5.32 4.20 -14.76
N GLY A 168 -4.23 3.59 -14.32
CA GLY A 168 -3.20 3.00 -15.18
C GLY A 168 -2.31 4.01 -15.92
N ALA A 169 -2.34 5.29 -15.54
CA ALA A 169 -1.56 6.37 -16.16
C ALA A 169 -0.14 6.45 -15.58
N TYR A 170 0.62 5.35 -15.67
CA TYR A 170 1.91 5.19 -14.98
C TYR A 170 2.99 6.20 -15.40
N LEU A 171 2.99 6.66 -16.66
CA LEU A 171 3.87 7.75 -17.09
C LEU A 171 3.62 9.05 -16.29
N ALA A 172 2.35 9.39 -16.07
CA ALA A 172 1.98 10.57 -15.28
C ALA A 172 2.40 10.41 -13.81
N VAL A 173 2.24 9.21 -13.25
CA VAL A 173 2.67 8.90 -11.88
C VAL A 173 4.15 9.17 -11.67
N VAL A 174 4.99 8.67 -12.57
CA VAL A 174 6.44 8.84 -12.52
C VAL A 174 6.83 10.32 -12.62
N ILE A 175 6.23 11.05 -13.56
CA ILE A 175 6.50 12.47 -13.77
C ILE A 175 6.11 13.29 -12.53
N MET A 176 4.91 13.06 -11.99
CA MET A 176 4.43 13.76 -10.80
C MET A 176 5.24 13.39 -9.56
N SER A 177 5.66 12.13 -9.41
CA SER A 177 6.53 11.71 -8.31
C SER A 177 7.86 12.48 -8.31
N GLY A 178 8.47 12.66 -9.49
CA GLY A 178 9.66 13.52 -9.65
C GLY A 178 9.39 14.99 -9.37
N SER A 179 8.25 15.51 -9.82
CA SER A 179 7.86 16.90 -9.53
C SER A 179 7.66 17.16 -8.03
N ILE A 180 7.07 16.22 -7.30
CA ILE A 180 6.86 16.35 -5.85
C ILE A 180 8.19 16.27 -5.11
N LEU A 181 9.08 15.37 -5.51
CA LEU A 181 10.43 15.27 -4.93
C LEU A 181 11.21 16.59 -5.12
N GLU A 182 11.18 17.14 -6.34
CA GLU A 182 11.83 18.42 -6.66
C GLU A 182 11.28 19.57 -5.81
N ALA A 183 9.96 19.72 -5.73
CA ALA A 183 9.32 20.74 -4.91
C ALA A 183 9.67 20.59 -3.41
N THR A 184 9.71 19.36 -2.91
CA THR A 184 10.06 19.08 -1.51
C THR A 184 11.51 19.47 -1.22
N LEU A 185 12.45 19.11 -2.10
CA LEU A 185 13.87 19.44 -1.93
C LEU A 185 14.16 20.93 -2.13
N LEU A 186 13.49 21.59 -3.07
CA LEU A 186 13.56 23.05 -3.24
C LEU A 186 13.06 23.76 -1.99
N GLY A 187 11.87 23.39 -1.50
CA GLY A 187 11.30 23.97 -0.28
C GLY A 187 12.21 23.76 0.94
N LEU A 188 12.82 22.58 1.06
CA LEU A 188 13.79 22.27 2.11
C LEU A 188 15.03 23.17 2.02
N SER A 189 15.55 23.36 0.81
CA SER A 189 16.73 24.19 0.54
C SER A 189 16.45 25.66 0.84
N GLN A 190 15.28 26.16 0.45
CA GLN A 190 14.83 27.53 0.72
C GLN A 190 14.62 27.79 2.22
N ALA A 191 14.09 26.82 2.96
CA ALA A 191 13.93 26.91 4.41
C ALA A 191 15.27 26.84 5.17
N ASN A 192 16.31 26.24 4.55
CA ASN A 192 17.60 25.99 5.20
C ASN A 192 18.79 26.46 4.33
N PRO A 193 18.83 27.74 3.90
CA PRO A 193 19.73 28.19 2.83
C PRO A 193 21.21 28.07 3.21
N ARG A 194 21.56 28.23 4.49
CA ARG A 194 22.95 28.11 4.94
C ARG A 194 23.49 26.71 4.74
N SER A 195 22.77 25.69 5.22
CA SER A 195 23.19 24.28 5.14
C SER A 195 23.39 23.83 3.69
N PHE A 196 22.53 24.28 2.78
CA PHE A 196 22.59 23.90 1.37
C PHE A 196 23.64 24.69 0.58
N ASN A 197 23.83 25.99 0.83
CA ASN A 197 24.79 26.81 0.08
C ASN A 197 26.26 26.57 0.49
N VAL A 198 26.53 26.01 1.68
CA VAL A 198 27.90 25.65 2.07
C VAL A 198 28.32 24.27 1.60
N ALA A 199 27.39 23.45 1.10
CA ALA A 199 27.68 22.12 0.59
C ALA A 199 28.68 22.19 -0.58
N THR A 200 29.59 21.22 -0.62
CA THR A 200 30.61 21.08 -1.65
C THR A 200 29.97 20.82 -3.01
N ALA A 201 28.89 20.02 -3.04
CA ALA A 201 28.13 19.72 -4.24
C ALA A 201 27.18 20.83 -4.69
N ALA A 202 27.09 21.95 -3.97
CA ALA A 202 26.24 23.07 -4.38
C ALA A 202 26.69 23.62 -5.75
N PRO A 203 25.79 23.75 -6.74
CA PRO A 203 26.15 24.20 -8.07
C PRO A 203 26.62 25.66 -8.04
N ARG A 204 27.73 25.93 -8.73
CA ARG A 204 28.38 27.25 -8.74
C ARG A 204 28.28 27.94 -10.09
N LEU A 205 28.27 29.26 -10.05
CA LEU A 205 28.48 30.14 -11.18
C LEU A 205 29.95 30.10 -11.62
N ASN A 206 30.22 30.52 -12.85
CA ASN A 206 31.58 30.65 -13.37
C ASN A 206 32.44 31.63 -12.54
N THR A 207 31.80 32.54 -11.79
CA THR A 207 32.43 33.50 -10.88
C THR A 207 32.74 32.91 -9.49
N GLY A 208 32.40 31.65 -9.23
CA GLY A 208 32.67 30.93 -7.98
C GLY A 208 31.54 30.99 -6.93
N GLY A 209 30.60 31.92 -7.07
CA GLY A 209 29.42 32.02 -6.21
C GLY A 209 28.43 30.87 -6.41
N VAL A 210 27.66 30.51 -5.39
CA VAL A 210 26.62 29.47 -5.50
C VAL A 210 25.45 30.01 -6.33
N LYS A 211 24.88 29.17 -7.21
CA LYS A 211 23.73 29.54 -8.02
C LYS A 211 22.50 29.78 -7.13
N PRO A 212 21.58 30.69 -7.50
CA PRO A 212 20.30 30.80 -6.80
C PRO A 212 19.50 29.50 -6.95
N PHE A 213 18.70 29.12 -5.93
CA PHE A 213 18.00 27.84 -5.93
C PHE A 213 17.07 27.62 -7.14
N ASN A 214 16.54 28.68 -7.75
CA ASN A 214 15.70 28.57 -8.95
C ASN A 214 16.48 28.06 -10.18
N ASP A 215 17.82 28.14 -10.17
CA ASP A 215 18.69 27.64 -11.24
C ASP A 215 19.23 26.22 -10.96
N TRP A 216 18.88 25.64 -9.82
CA TRP A 216 19.27 24.28 -9.47
C TRP A 216 18.34 23.28 -10.17
N LYS A 217 18.92 22.19 -10.66
CA LYS A 217 18.17 21.07 -11.22
C LYS A 217 17.86 20.05 -10.13
N LEU A 218 16.88 19.18 -10.35
CA LEU A 218 16.59 18.05 -9.45
C LEU A 218 17.85 17.21 -9.14
N ALA A 219 18.74 17.03 -10.12
CA ALA A 219 20.02 16.36 -9.89
C ALA A 219 20.89 17.05 -8.82
N ASP A 220 20.97 18.38 -8.86
CA ASP A 220 21.74 19.17 -7.90
C ASP A 220 21.13 19.05 -6.50
N PHE A 221 19.80 19.18 -6.40
CA PHE A 221 19.07 19.02 -5.15
C PHE A 221 19.27 17.64 -4.52
N ILE A 222 19.19 16.57 -5.31
CA ILE A 222 19.36 15.19 -4.83
C ILE A 222 20.75 14.98 -4.22
N VAL A 223 21.81 15.45 -4.90
CA VAL A 223 23.18 15.27 -4.43
C VAL A 223 23.47 16.12 -3.19
N VAL A 224 23.04 17.38 -3.18
CA VAL A 224 23.24 18.27 -2.01
C VAL A 224 22.43 17.80 -0.82
N ALA A 225 21.19 17.35 -1.00
CA ALA A 225 20.37 16.81 0.08
C ALA A 225 21.00 15.58 0.74
N HIS A 226 21.71 14.76 -0.03
CA HIS A 226 22.50 13.65 0.51
C HIS A 226 23.71 14.14 1.30
N GLU A 227 24.46 15.13 0.77
CA GLU A 227 25.63 15.69 1.45
C GLU A 227 25.28 16.32 2.80
N VAL A 228 24.16 17.05 2.89
CA VAL A 228 23.69 17.67 4.14
C VAL A 228 22.95 16.69 5.07
N GLY A 229 22.86 15.41 4.68
CA GLY A 229 22.25 14.34 5.48
C GLY A 229 20.72 14.35 5.53
N ALA A 230 20.05 15.11 4.65
CA ALA A 230 18.58 15.14 4.55
C ALA A 230 18.01 13.84 3.97
N ILE A 231 18.77 13.18 3.10
CA ILE A 231 18.47 11.83 2.60
C ILE A 231 19.70 10.93 2.74
N ARG A 232 19.48 9.65 3.02
CA ARG A 232 20.52 8.63 3.15
C ARG A 232 20.92 8.07 1.78
N ARG A 233 22.03 7.33 1.76
CA ARG A 233 22.64 6.77 0.54
C ARG A 233 21.69 5.93 -0.32
N ASP A 234 20.82 5.14 0.31
CA ASP A 234 19.79 4.33 -0.36
C ASP A 234 18.82 5.24 -1.13
N VAL A 235 18.20 6.18 -0.42
CA VAL A 235 17.23 7.12 -1.01
C VAL A 235 17.89 8.00 -2.05
N TRP A 236 19.12 8.48 -1.81
CA TRP A 236 19.89 9.23 -2.80
C TRP A 236 20.00 8.49 -4.14
N LYS A 237 20.48 7.23 -4.11
CA LYS A 237 20.66 6.42 -5.33
C LYS A 237 19.36 6.18 -6.07
N PHE A 238 18.29 5.86 -5.35
CA PHE A 238 17.00 5.64 -5.99
C PHE A 238 16.33 6.94 -6.49
N SER A 239 16.58 8.06 -5.82
CA SER A 239 16.12 9.38 -6.28
C SER A 239 16.78 9.79 -7.61
N GLU A 240 18.04 9.41 -7.87
CA GLU A 240 18.67 9.61 -9.18
C GLU A 240 17.88 8.88 -10.29
N HIS A 241 17.44 7.65 -10.04
CA HIS A 241 16.64 6.89 -11.01
C HIS A 241 15.23 7.46 -11.17
N LEU A 242 14.58 7.87 -10.08
CA LEU A 242 13.29 8.55 -10.14
C LEU A 242 13.36 9.84 -10.97
N ARG A 243 14.43 10.64 -10.83
CA ARG A 243 14.70 11.79 -11.69
C ARG A 243 14.83 11.37 -13.17
N ASP A 244 15.58 10.31 -13.44
CA ASP A 244 15.78 9.82 -14.82
C ASP A 244 14.45 9.37 -15.44
N PHE A 245 13.61 8.68 -14.68
CA PHE A 245 12.26 8.31 -15.13
C PHE A 245 11.35 9.53 -15.34
N ARG A 246 11.44 10.56 -14.50
CA ARG A 246 10.71 11.82 -14.69
C ARG A 246 11.09 12.53 -15.99
N ASN A 247 12.31 12.33 -16.51
CA ASN A 247 12.74 12.93 -17.78
C ASN A 247 12.00 12.37 -19.00
N TYR A 248 11.24 11.28 -18.86
CA TYR A 248 10.31 10.81 -19.88
C TYR A 248 9.10 11.74 -20.10
N ILE A 249 9.00 12.85 -19.36
CA ILE A 249 8.16 13.99 -19.76
C ILE A 249 8.50 14.52 -21.16
N HIS A 250 9.73 14.31 -21.64
CA HIS A 250 10.15 14.64 -22.99
C HIS A 250 9.92 13.44 -23.94
N PRO A 251 8.97 13.51 -24.90
CA PRO A 251 8.64 12.36 -25.75
C PRO A 251 9.80 11.80 -26.57
N TYR A 252 10.74 12.66 -27.02
CA TYR A 252 11.94 12.21 -27.73
C TYR A 252 12.87 11.36 -26.86
N GLN A 253 12.94 11.62 -25.55
CA GLN A 253 13.70 10.78 -24.63
C GLN A 253 13.08 9.39 -24.54
N GLN A 254 11.74 9.33 -24.48
CA GLN A 254 10.98 8.08 -24.44
C GLN A 254 11.14 7.27 -25.74
N LEU A 255 11.10 7.95 -26.89
CA LEU A 255 11.33 7.33 -28.20
C LEU A 255 12.74 6.75 -28.31
N ALA A 256 13.75 7.50 -27.87
CA ALA A 256 15.15 7.09 -27.96
C ALA A 256 15.47 5.85 -27.10
N THR A 257 14.83 5.71 -25.95
CA THR A 257 15.04 4.57 -25.04
C THR A 257 14.05 3.42 -25.25
N GLN A 258 13.00 3.63 -26.04
CA GLN A 258 11.89 2.67 -26.23
C GLN A 258 11.29 2.17 -24.90
N PHE A 259 11.29 3.03 -23.89
CA PHE A 259 10.82 2.71 -22.56
C PHE A 259 9.43 3.28 -22.32
N SER A 260 8.56 2.52 -21.66
CA SER A 260 7.29 3.04 -21.14
C SER A 260 7.13 2.57 -19.70
N PRO A 261 6.90 3.49 -18.74
CA PRO A 261 6.60 3.11 -17.36
C PRO A 261 5.38 2.18 -17.30
N ASP A 262 5.52 1.12 -16.52
CA ASP A 262 4.45 0.20 -16.15
C ASP A 262 4.07 0.37 -14.67
N HIS A 263 3.13 -0.47 -14.19
CA HIS A 263 2.69 -0.48 -12.81
C HIS A 263 3.87 -0.60 -11.82
N HIS A 264 4.82 -1.51 -12.07
CA HIS A 264 5.97 -1.72 -11.20
C HIS A 264 6.91 -0.50 -11.17
N THR A 265 7.14 0.13 -12.31
CA THR A 265 7.94 1.37 -12.40
C THR A 265 7.32 2.48 -11.57
N ALA A 266 5.99 2.66 -11.68
CA ALA A 266 5.24 3.64 -10.91
C ALA A 266 5.32 3.36 -9.39
N GLU A 267 5.14 2.10 -8.98
CA GLU A 267 5.20 1.66 -7.59
C GLU A 267 6.57 1.93 -6.95
N ILE A 268 7.65 1.61 -7.67
CA ILE A 268 9.02 1.90 -7.23
C ILE A 268 9.20 3.41 -7.06
N CYS A 269 8.80 4.23 -8.04
CA CYS A 269 8.94 5.69 -7.95
C CYS A 269 8.20 6.28 -6.74
N LEU A 270 6.99 5.80 -6.46
CA LEU A 270 6.22 6.22 -5.30
C LEU A 270 6.86 5.81 -3.98
N THR A 271 7.44 4.60 -3.92
CA THR A 271 8.16 4.10 -2.74
C THR A 271 9.38 4.98 -2.44
N VAL A 272 10.11 5.36 -3.48
CA VAL A 272 11.27 6.26 -3.38
C VAL A 272 10.83 7.65 -2.90
N LEU A 273 9.76 8.20 -3.46
CA LEU A 273 9.20 9.48 -3.01
C LEU A 273 8.80 9.43 -1.53
N LYS A 274 8.07 8.39 -1.10
CA LYS A 274 7.64 8.19 0.29
C LYS A 274 8.84 8.10 1.24
N ALA A 275 9.87 7.36 0.86
CA ALA A 275 11.09 7.23 1.64
C ALA A 275 11.83 8.57 1.78
N ALA A 276 11.95 9.34 0.69
CA ALA A 276 12.56 10.67 0.71
C ALA A 276 11.80 11.63 1.63
N VAL A 277 10.48 11.76 1.46
CA VAL A 277 9.65 12.64 2.30
C VAL A 277 9.75 12.26 3.78
N SER A 278 9.74 10.96 4.08
CA SER A 278 9.84 10.46 5.45
C SER A 278 11.20 10.71 6.12
N GLN A 279 12.28 10.76 5.34
CA GLN A 279 13.62 11.11 5.86
C GLN A 279 13.74 12.63 6.06
N ILE A 280 13.29 13.40 5.07
CA ILE A 280 13.29 14.86 5.13
C ILE A 280 12.44 15.37 6.30
N SER A 281 11.28 14.77 6.56
CA SER A 281 10.40 15.16 7.67
C SER A 281 11.02 14.95 9.06
N ARG A 282 12.11 14.18 9.16
CA ARG A 282 12.84 13.90 10.41
C ARG A 282 14.20 14.61 10.44
N TRP A 283 14.60 15.23 9.34
CA TRP A 283 15.87 15.90 9.23
C TRP A 283 15.86 17.20 10.05
N LYS A 284 17.00 17.48 10.67
CA LYS A 284 17.28 18.73 11.37
C LYS A 284 18.61 19.23 10.85
N ALA A 285 18.70 20.52 10.55
CA ALA A 285 19.97 21.14 10.24
C ALA A 285 20.97 20.91 11.37
N ALA A 286 22.22 20.59 11.02
CA ALA A 286 23.30 20.61 12.00
C ALA A 286 23.42 22.04 12.58
N PRO A 287 23.69 22.17 13.89
CA PRO A 287 23.85 23.46 14.56
C PRO A 287 24.99 24.30 13.96
#